data_AF-A0A512B1P3-F1
#
_entry.id   AF-A0A512B1P3-F1
#
_cell.length_a   1.000
_cell.length_b   1.000
_cell.length_c   1.000
_cell.angle_alpha   90.00
_cell.angle_beta   90.00
_cell.angle_gamma   90.00
#
_symmetry.space_group_name_H-M   'P 1'
#
loop_
_entity.id
_entity.type
_entity.pdbx_description
1 polymer ?
#
loop_
_entity_poly.entity_id
_entity_poly.type
_entity_poly.pdbx_seq_one_letter_code
_entity_poly.pdbx_strand_id
1 'polypeptide(L)'
;MKKVTNENVIPLFTEEQIKPEETWRKSIPAQVFLNYFFAINYHIQHTDDNGLDNLTFFREHHANLDEKDLEAVGKILLTSWSTEYALRATAELGSEDYLRHALHWTFPQAYYTIFAGLQAFLYTLNIKTNSAELISREVGRLVVRNAYPRAVGYYAAGPYPDFTIHRLPLAGYKPSLQIPEKEIDAQAQIGQFLRTTRRLRAQTIRNQVQNNNQTALRSPKTGKVLEKWNAQHWSQITWRMGYTTLFDLLSRLRISSSHKEIDRFVEADIDFKLFHECLLDIVRYLNGIHESYVAKAIGLEKYQQLVDALPAHLQNSFVTARLQDTIEPIFGSSNTYRLSSAA
;
A
#
# COMPACT_ATOMS: atom_id res chain seq x y z
N MET A 1 -75.15 -32.57 -8.81
CA MET A 1 -74.37 -33.09 -7.66
C MET A 1 -72.92 -32.73 -7.85
N LYS A 2 -72.29 -32.18 -6.79
CA LYS A 2 -70.85 -31.85 -6.64
C LYS A 2 -70.36 -30.66 -7.46
N LYS A 3 -69.52 -29.76 -6.97
CA LYS A 3 -69.04 -29.36 -5.63
C LYS A 3 -68.30 -28.05 -5.90
N VAL A 4 -68.41 -27.10 -4.97
CA VAL A 4 -67.61 -25.88 -4.91
C VAL A 4 -66.13 -26.24 -4.74
N THR A 5 -65.26 -25.68 -5.60
CA THR A 5 -63.77 -25.57 -5.51
C THR A 5 -63.36 -24.71 -6.72
N ASN A 6 -62.46 -23.74 -6.69
CA ASN A 6 -61.37 -23.44 -5.79
C ASN A 6 -61.11 -21.92 -5.80
N GLU A 7 -60.65 -21.45 -4.66
CA GLU A 7 -60.15 -20.10 -4.41
C GLU A 7 -59.03 -19.73 -5.38
N ASN A 8 -59.07 -18.47 -5.85
CA ASN A 8 -57.93 -17.79 -6.45
C ASN A 8 -56.84 -17.62 -5.38
N VAL A 9 -55.94 -18.58 -5.27
CA VAL A 9 -54.64 -18.37 -4.62
C VAL A 9 -53.69 -17.88 -5.71
N ILE A 10 -53.55 -16.57 -5.83
CA ILE A 10 -52.39 -15.97 -6.48
C ILE A 10 -51.19 -16.38 -5.61
N PRO A 11 -50.20 -17.13 -6.10
CA PRO A 11 -48.96 -17.23 -5.36
C PRO A 11 -48.36 -15.83 -5.37
N LEU A 12 -48.37 -15.18 -4.21
CA LEU A 12 -47.41 -14.13 -3.91
C LEU A 12 -46.04 -14.71 -4.22
N PHE A 13 -45.50 -14.38 -5.39
CA PHE A 13 -44.10 -14.58 -5.69
C PHE A 13 -43.34 -13.77 -4.65
N THR A 14 -42.81 -14.49 -3.67
CA THR A 14 -41.80 -14.10 -2.69
C THR A 14 -40.82 -13.08 -3.26
N GLU A 15 -41.02 -11.81 -2.91
CA GLU A 15 -40.00 -10.75 -3.02
C GLU A 15 -38.84 -10.98 -2.04
N GLU A 16 -38.93 -11.94 -1.12
CA GLU A 16 -37.92 -12.24 -0.09
C GLU A 16 -36.79 -13.18 -0.53
N GLN A 17 -36.78 -13.64 -1.79
CA GLN A 17 -35.68 -14.46 -2.34
C GLN A 17 -34.89 -13.72 -3.41
N ILE A 18 -34.69 -12.41 -3.29
CA ILE A 18 -33.56 -11.70 -3.92
C ILE A 18 -32.30 -11.97 -3.06
N LYS A 19 -31.99 -13.27 -3.08
CA LYS A 19 -30.81 -14.09 -2.82
C LYS A 19 -29.63 -13.47 -2.07
N PRO A 20 -29.34 -13.93 -0.82
CA PRO A 20 -28.02 -13.80 -0.18
C PRO A 20 -26.84 -14.15 -1.10
N GLU A 21 -27.05 -15.03 -2.09
CA GLU A 21 -26.06 -15.42 -3.10
C GLU A 21 -25.63 -14.25 -4.03
N GLU A 22 -26.53 -13.31 -4.34
CA GLU A 22 -26.20 -12.16 -5.19
C GLU A 22 -25.41 -11.10 -4.44
N THR A 23 -25.75 -10.86 -3.17
CA THR A 23 -25.00 -9.99 -2.24
C THR A 23 -23.60 -10.56 -1.98
N TRP A 24 -23.49 -11.88 -1.76
CA TRP A 24 -22.20 -12.55 -1.60
C TRP A 24 -21.31 -12.42 -2.85
N ARG A 25 -21.87 -12.58 -4.06
CA ARG A 25 -21.08 -12.39 -5.29
C ARG A 25 -20.60 -10.95 -5.47
N LYS A 26 -21.34 -9.96 -4.96
CA LYS A 26 -20.97 -8.53 -5.01
C LYS A 26 -19.85 -8.19 -4.02
N SER A 27 -19.71 -8.92 -2.91
CA SER A 27 -18.66 -8.71 -1.89
C SER A 27 -17.33 -9.38 -2.20
N ILE A 28 -17.27 -10.39 -3.09
CA ILE A 28 -16.02 -11.09 -3.46
C ILE A 28 -14.87 -10.13 -3.84
N PRO A 29 -15.06 -9.10 -4.70
CA PRO A 29 -13.97 -8.19 -5.05
C PRO A 29 -13.43 -7.40 -3.84
N ALA A 30 -14.32 -7.03 -2.91
CA ALA A 30 -13.94 -6.36 -1.68
C ALA A 30 -13.15 -7.31 -0.77
N GLN A 31 -13.65 -8.53 -0.54
CA GLN A 31 -12.94 -9.56 0.22
C GLN A 31 -11.53 -9.82 -0.33
N VAL A 32 -11.40 -9.97 -1.65
CA VAL A 32 -10.10 -10.19 -2.31
C VAL A 32 -9.15 -9.03 -2.07
N PHE A 33 -9.64 -7.78 -2.13
CA PHE A 33 -8.81 -6.62 -1.88
C PHE A 33 -8.36 -6.53 -0.42
N LEU A 34 -9.24 -6.85 0.53
CA LEU A 34 -8.93 -6.87 1.96
C LEU A 34 -7.95 -7.99 2.33
N ASN A 35 -8.11 -9.16 1.71
CA ASN A 35 -7.16 -10.28 1.83
C ASN A 35 -5.74 -9.89 1.42
N TYR A 36 -5.56 -8.91 0.52
CA TYR A 36 -4.22 -8.40 0.22
C TYR A 36 -3.60 -7.71 1.44
N PHE A 37 -4.36 -6.91 2.20
CA PHE A 37 -3.84 -6.25 3.40
C PHE A 37 -3.55 -7.24 4.52
N PHE A 38 -4.43 -8.23 4.73
CA PHE A 38 -4.16 -9.32 5.66
C PHE A 38 -2.89 -10.09 5.28
N ALA A 39 -2.72 -10.40 3.99
CA ALA A 39 -1.52 -11.06 3.49
C ALA A 39 -0.25 -10.24 3.71
N ILE A 40 -0.31 -8.93 3.45
CA ILE A 40 0.83 -8.03 3.64
C ILE A 40 1.20 -7.93 5.11
N ASN A 41 0.21 -7.72 5.99
CA ASN A 41 0.49 -7.65 7.43
C ASN A 41 1.06 -8.99 7.92
N TYR A 42 0.42 -10.12 7.58
CA TYR A 42 0.93 -11.45 7.92
C TYR A 42 2.38 -11.63 7.46
N HIS A 43 2.69 -11.29 6.20
CA HIS A 43 4.03 -11.41 5.65
C HIS A 43 5.04 -10.50 6.38
N ILE A 44 4.66 -9.28 6.75
CA ILE A 44 5.52 -8.38 7.54
C ILE A 44 5.83 -8.99 8.92
N GLN A 45 4.84 -9.55 9.61
CA GLN A 45 5.02 -10.12 10.95
C GLN A 45 5.81 -11.44 10.96
N HIS A 46 5.79 -12.20 9.86
CA HIS A 46 6.40 -13.54 9.79
C HIS A 46 7.66 -13.60 8.92
N THR A 47 8.04 -12.49 8.28
CA THR A 47 9.32 -12.43 7.55
C THR A 47 10.44 -12.24 8.55
N ASP A 48 11.33 -13.23 8.63
CA ASP A 48 12.61 -13.10 9.31
C ASP A 48 13.51 -12.17 8.48
N ASP A 49 13.59 -10.91 8.90
CA ASP A 49 14.49 -9.91 8.35
C ASP A 49 15.52 -9.55 9.42
N ASN A 50 16.78 -9.43 9.01
CA ASN A 50 17.85 -8.96 9.87
C ASN A 50 17.72 -7.47 10.23
N GLY A 51 16.72 -6.75 9.71
CA GLY A 51 16.45 -5.36 10.05
C GLY A 51 17.08 -4.37 9.07
N LEU A 52 16.68 -3.11 9.20
CA LEU A 52 17.06 -2.04 8.28
C LEU A 52 18.57 -1.73 8.31
N ASP A 53 19.18 -1.86 9.49
CA ASP A 53 20.63 -1.68 9.73
C ASP A 53 21.50 -2.63 8.91
N ASN A 54 20.97 -3.80 8.53
CA ASN A 54 21.68 -4.78 7.71
C ASN A 54 21.59 -4.51 6.20
N LEU A 55 20.72 -3.60 5.76
CA LEU A 55 20.65 -3.23 4.35
C LEU A 55 21.85 -2.35 3.97
N THR A 56 22.60 -2.79 2.95
CA THR A 56 23.72 -2.01 2.39
C THR A 56 23.29 -0.59 1.99
N PHE A 57 22.11 -0.45 1.37
CA PHE A 57 21.58 0.86 1.00
C PHE A 57 21.38 1.76 2.23
N PHE A 58 20.87 1.22 3.34
CA PHE A 58 20.73 1.99 4.57
C PHE A 58 22.09 2.34 5.16
N ARG A 59 23.04 1.41 5.23
CA ARG A 59 24.39 1.65 5.78
C ARG A 59 25.14 2.75 5.04
N GLU A 60 25.07 2.75 3.71
CA GLU A 60 25.70 3.74 2.82
C GLU A 60 24.87 5.02 2.64
N HIS A 61 23.69 5.11 3.27
CA HIS A 61 22.86 6.30 3.16
C HIS A 61 23.52 7.49 3.87
N HIS A 62 23.82 8.52 3.08
CA HIS A 62 24.28 9.81 3.56
C HIS A 62 23.51 10.90 2.84
N ALA A 63 23.18 11.97 3.57
CA ALA A 63 22.47 13.12 3.04
C ALA A 63 23.24 14.39 3.38
N ASN A 64 23.27 15.33 2.44
CA ASN A 64 23.79 16.68 2.65
C ASN A 64 22.59 17.62 2.67
N LEU A 65 22.03 17.86 3.85
CA LEU A 65 20.85 18.69 4.04
C LEU A 65 21.27 20.04 4.64
N ASP A 66 20.83 21.12 4.03
CA ASP A 66 20.94 22.46 4.60
C ASP A 66 19.80 22.73 5.59
N GLU A 67 19.84 23.88 6.26
CA GLU A 67 18.83 24.24 7.27
C GLU A 67 17.41 24.35 6.68
N LYS A 68 17.29 24.83 5.45
CA LYS A 68 16.01 24.93 4.74
C LYS A 68 15.43 23.55 4.44
N ASP A 69 16.30 22.60 4.09
CA ASP A 69 15.92 21.22 3.85
C ASP A 69 15.48 20.53 5.14
N LEU A 70 16.15 20.80 6.26
CA LEU A 70 15.72 20.31 7.58
C LEU A 70 14.33 20.84 7.97
N GLU A 71 14.08 22.13 7.76
CA GLU A 71 12.77 22.74 8.02
C GLU A 71 11.67 22.10 7.13
N ALA A 72 11.97 21.88 5.85
CA ALA A 72 11.05 21.24 4.92
C ALA A 72 10.74 19.79 5.32
N VAL A 73 11.76 19.00 5.67
CA VAL A 73 11.61 17.63 6.15
C VAL A 73 10.77 17.58 7.43
N GLY A 74 11.04 18.46 8.40
CA GLY A 74 10.25 18.55 9.64
C GLY A 74 8.76 18.83 9.38
N LYS A 75 8.45 19.75 8.45
CA LYS A 75 7.06 20.04 8.05
C LYS A 75 6.37 18.84 7.38
N ILE A 76 7.08 18.11 6.53
CA ILE A 76 6.56 16.91 5.87
C ILE A 76 6.31 15.79 6.90
N LEU A 77 7.25 15.56 7.82
CA LEU A 77 7.10 14.59 8.90
C LEU A 77 5.90 14.94 9.81
N LEU A 78 5.74 16.21 10.18
CA LEU A 78 4.58 16.65 10.96
C LEU A 78 3.25 16.34 10.25
N THR A 79 3.21 16.51 8.93
CA THR A 79 2.04 16.13 8.11
C THR A 79 1.81 14.63 8.15
N SER A 80 2.88 13.83 8.02
CA SER A 80 2.84 12.37 8.12
C SER A 80 2.26 11.91 9.47
N TRP A 81 2.80 12.41 10.57
CA TRP A 81 2.40 12.04 11.94
C TRP A 81 0.99 12.51 12.27
N SER A 82 0.62 13.74 11.89
CA SER A 82 -0.75 14.24 12.12
C SER A 82 -1.78 13.40 11.35
N THR A 83 -1.46 12.97 10.13
CA THR A 83 -2.34 12.11 9.34
C THR A 83 -2.45 10.70 9.93
N GLU A 84 -1.34 10.14 10.43
CA GLU A 84 -1.35 8.84 11.12
C GLU A 84 -2.15 8.91 12.43
N TYR A 85 -2.03 10.00 13.18
CA TYR A 85 -2.83 10.22 14.38
C TYR A 85 -4.33 10.19 14.10
N ALA A 86 -4.77 10.87 13.04
CA ALA A 86 -6.19 10.84 12.62
C ALA A 86 -6.66 9.44 12.23
N LEU A 87 -5.79 8.65 11.57
CA LEU A 87 -6.07 7.25 11.25
C LEU A 87 -6.22 6.40 12.51
N ARG A 88 -5.31 6.55 13.48
CA ARG A 88 -5.33 5.83 14.77
C ARG A 88 -6.57 6.17 15.61
N ALA A 89 -6.89 7.45 15.73
CA ALA A 89 -8.08 7.90 16.45
C ALA A 89 -9.37 7.28 15.86
N THR A 90 -9.42 7.11 14.54
CA THR A 90 -10.56 6.46 13.88
C THR A 90 -10.68 4.97 14.26
N ALA A 91 -9.56 4.26 14.38
CA ALA A 91 -9.55 2.85 14.76
C ALA A 91 -9.86 2.61 16.25
N GLU A 92 -9.42 3.51 17.13
CA GLU A 92 -9.60 3.38 18.59
C GLU A 92 -11.03 3.69 19.06
N LEU A 93 -11.73 4.60 18.37
CA LEU A 93 -13.02 5.15 18.83
C LEU A 93 -14.26 4.46 18.24
N GLY A 94 -14.07 3.48 17.33
CA GLY A 94 -15.14 2.97 16.49
C GLY A 94 -15.85 1.71 17.00
N SER A 95 -17.19 1.71 17.01
CA SER A 95 -17.95 0.47 16.87
C SER A 95 -17.71 -0.16 15.48
N GLU A 96 -18.04 -1.43 15.30
CA GLU A 96 -17.86 -2.12 14.02
C GLU A 96 -18.58 -1.43 12.86
N ASP A 97 -19.81 -0.95 13.08
CA ASP A 97 -20.57 -0.16 12.11
C ASP A 97 -19.88 1.16 11.77
N TYR A 98 -19.29 1.84 12.76
CA TYR A 98 -18.53 3.06 12.52
C TYR A 98 -17.29 2.76 11.67
N LEU A 99 -16.54 1.71 12.00
CA LEU A 99 -15.33 1.31 11.27
C LEU A 99 -15.63 0.90 9.82
N ARG A 100 -16.78 0.29 9.58
CA ARG A 100 -17.28 -0.03 8.23
C ARG A 100 -17.47 1.23 7.40
N HIS A 101 -18.17 2.23 7.93
CA HIS A 101 -18.35 3.51 7.22
C HIS A 101 -17.08 4.36 7.19
N ALA A 102 -16.12 4.08 8.07
CA ALA A 102 -14.90 4.86 8.17
C ALA A 102 -13.89 4.63 7.05
N LEU A 103 -14.09 3.60 6.22
CA LEU A 103 -13.20 3.29 5.09
C LEU A 103 -13.04 4.47 4.11
N HIS A 104 -14.05 5.33 3.98
CA HIS A 104 -13.98 6.55 3.15
C HIS A 104 -12.87 7.51 3.58
N TRP A 105 -12.51 7.55 4.86
CA TRP A 105 -11.45 8.41 5.39
C TRP A 105 -10.17 7.63 5.70
N THR A 106 -10.25 6.40 6.21
CA THR A 106 -9.05 5.64 6.60
C THR A 106 -8.20 5.24 5.39
N PHE A 107 -8.81 4.97 4.24
CA PHE A 107 -8.08 4.67 3.00
C PHE A 107 -7.20 5.85 2.54
N PRO A 108 -7.74 7.08 2.33
CA PRO A 108 -6.92 8.25 2.07
C PRO A 108 -5.89 8.52 3.17
N GLN A 109 -6.27 8.45 4.45
CA GLN A 109 -5.36 8.75 5.55
C GLN A 109 -4.16 7.81 5.55
N ALA A 110 -4.37 6.50 5.39
CA ALA A 110 -3.30 5.51 5.29
C ALA A 110 -2.39 5.75 4.08
N TYR A 111 -2.95 6.12 2.92
CA TYR A 111 -2.14 6.50 1.77
C TYR A 111 -1.31 7.76 2.04
N TYR A 112 -1.93 8.83 2.54
CA TYR A 112 -1.29 10.14 2.65
C TYR A 112 -0.25 10.20 3.76
N THR A 113 -0.42 9.47 4.86
CA THR A 113 0.62 9.35 5.88
C THR A 113 1.87 8.67 5.32
N ILE A 114 1.73 7.49 4.69
CA ILE A 114 2.87 6.78 4.07
C ILE A 114 3.50 7.60 2.95
N PHE A 115 2.68 8.29 2.16
CA PHE A 115 3.16 9.16 1.09
C PHE A 115 3.99 10.32 1.64
N ALA A 116 3.55 10.97 2.71
CA ALA A 116 4.31 12.04 3.36
C ALA A 116 5.62 11.51 3.98
N GLY A 117 5.59 10.37 4.68
CA GLY A 117 6.80 9.71 5.18
C GLY A 117 7.80 9.40 4.06
N LEU A 118 7.32 8.83 2.95
CA LEU A 118 8.12 8.56 1.76
C LEU A 118 8.68 9.85 1.14
N GLN A 119 7.91 10.93 1.11
CA GLN A 119 8.39 12.22 0.62
C GLN A 119 9.52 12.78 1.49
N ALA A 120 9.41 12.68 2.81
CA ALA A 120 10.49 13.08 3.71
C ALA A 120 11.77 12.26 3.45
N PHE A 121 11.64 10.94 3.27
CA PHE A 121 12.76 10.09 2.89
C PHE A 121 13.34 10.47 1.52
N LEU A 122 12.51 10.68 0.49
CA LEU A 122 13.01 11.10 -0.83
C LEU A 122 13.71 12.45 -0.78
N TYR A 123 13.31 13.33 0.13
CA TYR A 123 13.97 14.60 0.38
C TYR A 123 15.43 14.40 0.82
N THR A 124 15.73 13.38 1.64
CA THR A 124 17.11 13.04 2.05
C THR A 124 17.97 12.54 0.88
N LEU A 125 17.34 12.10 -0.20
CA LEU A 125 17.97 11.68 -1.46
C LEU A 125 18.02 12.81 -2.50
N ASN A 126 17.73 14.07 -2.11
CA ASN A 126 17.61 15.23 -3.00
C ASN A 126 16.50 15.12 -4.07
N ILE A 127 15.48 14.29 -3.84
CA ILE A 127 14.31 14.16 -4.72
C ILE A 127 13.17 14.99 -4.13
N LYS A 128 13.13 16.27 -4.53
CA LYS A 128 12.19 17.28 -4.02
C LYS A 128 11.01 17.43 -4.99
N THR A 129 10.01 16.55 -4.90
CA THR A 129 8.82 16.60 -5.76
C THR A 129 7.54 16.25 -5.01
N ASN A 130 6.42 16.79 -5.49
CA ASN A 130 5.08 16.46 -5.03
C ASN A 130 4.30 15.61 -6.05
N SER A 131 4.92 15.26 -7.18
CA SER A 131 4.27 14.42 -8.20
C SER A 131 4.21 12.98 -7.74
N ALA A 132 2.99 12.48 -7.51
CA ALA A 132 2.76 11.09 -7.12
C ALA A 132 3.29 10.09 -8.16
N GLU A 133 3.26 10.44 -9.45
CA GLU A 133 3.79 9.60 -10.54
C GLU A 133 5.32 9.48 -10.48
N LEU A 134 6.01 10.59 -10.22
CA LEU A 134 7.46 10.58 -10.06
C LEU A 134 7.86 9.82 -8.80
N ILE A 135 7.18 10.08 -7.67
CA ILE A 135 7.42 9.38 -6.40
C ILE A 135 7.21 7.87 -6.56
N SER A 136 6.12 7.45 -7.20
CA SER A 136 5.85 6.02 -7.51
C SER A 136 6.99 5.39 -8.32
N ARG A 137 7.55 6.12 -9.29
CA ARG A 137 8.68 5.62 -10.08
C ARG A 137 9.97 5.53 -9.26
N GLU A 138 10.26 6.54 -8.44
CA GLU A 138 11.48 6.55 -7.61
C GLU A 138 11.41 5.48 -6.51
N VAL A 139 10.27 5.32 -5.83
CA VAL A 139 10.12 4.26 -4.82
C VAL A 139 10.25 2.86 -5.44
N GLY A 140 9.74 2.65 -6.66
CA GLY A 140 9.96 1.42 -7.41
C GLY A 140 11.45 1.12 -7.63
N ARG A 141 12.26 2.14 -7.93
CA ARG A 141 13.72 1.99 -8.08
C ARG A 141 14.39 1.70 -6.74
N LEU A 142 13.96 2.34 -5.66
CA LEU A 142 14.47 2.11 -4.31
C LEU A 142 14.23 0.67 -3.85
N VAL A 143 13.01 0.14 -4.08
CA VAL A 143 12.69 -1.26 -3.81
C VAL A 143 13.65 -2.19 -4.56
N VAL A 144 13.83 -2.00 -5.87
CA VAL A 144 14.75 -2.84 -6.66
C VAL A 144 16.20 -2.72 -6.19
N ARG A 145 16.64 -1.54 -5.77
CA ARG A 145 17.97 -1.27 -5.20
C ARG A 145 18.15 -1.76 -3.75
N ASN A 146 17.20 -2.52 -3.22
CA ASN A 146 17.27 -3.11 -1.88
C ASN A 146 17.35 -2.04 -0.77
N ALA A 147 16.67 -0.90 -0.97
CA ALA A 147 16.48 0.15 0.03
C ALA A 147 15.31 -0.15 0.99
N TYR A 148 14.69 -1.32 0.88
CA TYR A 148 13.57 -1.72 1.71
C TYR A 148 13.81 -3.15 2.23
N PRO A 149 13.44 -3.43 3.49
CA PRO A 149 13.43 -4.76 4.08
C PRO A 149 12.75 -5.80 3.19
N ARG A 150 13.13 -7.08 3.29
CA ARG A 150 12.59 -8.15 2.44
C ARG A 150 11.07 -8.24 2.52
N ALA A 151 10.52 -8.00 3.72
CA ALA A 151 9.09 -7.98 4.01
C ALA A 151 8.26 -7.04 3.12
N VAL A 152 8.87 -5.98 2.56
CA VAL A 152 8.20 -5.02 1.66
C VAL A 152 9.02 -4.71 0.40
N GLY A 153 10.17 -5.36 0.25
CA GLY A 153 11.14 -5.18 -0.83
C GLY A 153 10.85 -5.99 -2.09
N TYR A 154 9.65 -6.57 -2.19
CA TYR A 154 9.17 -7.33 -3.34
C TYR A 154 8.57 -6.44 -4.43
N TYR A 155 8.57 -6.92 -5.67
CA TYR A 155 8.05 -6.16 -6.80
C TYR A 155 7.69 -7.04 -7.99
N ALA A 156 6.87 -6.51 -8.90
CA ALA A 156 6.63 -7.08 -10.22
C ALA A 156 7.27 -6.25 -11.32
N ALA A 157 7.78 -6.95 -12.33
CA ALA A 157 8.39 -6.38 -13.54
C ALA A 157 7.98 -7.20 -14.77
N GLY A 158 8.46 -6.79 -15.94
CA GLY A 158 8.19 -7.47 -17.22
C GLY A 158 7.05 -6.84 -18.04
N PRO A 159 6.99 -7.17 -19.33
CA PRO A 159 5.97 -6.67 -20.26
C PRO A 159 4.61 -7.34 -20.04
N TYR A 160 3.54 -6.73 -20.55
CA TYR A 160 2.23 -7.39 -20.58
C TYR A 160 2.18 -8.46 -21.69
N PRO A 161 1.57 -9.64 -21.48
CA PRO A 161 0.90 -10.11 -20.25
C PRO A 161 1.81 -10.85 -19.26
N ASP A 162 3.08 -11.06 -19.61
CA ASP A 162 4.01 -11.93 -18.89
C ASP A 162 4.80 -11.17 -17.81
N PHE A 163 4.18 -11.08 -16.63
CA PHE A 163 4.78 -10.44 -15.47
C PHE A 163 5.57 -11.41 -14.60
N THR A 164 6.75 -10.98 -14.17
CA THR A 164 7.58 -11.71 -13.21
C THR A 164 7.46 -11.06 -11.83
N ILE A 165 7.23 -11.88 -10.81
CA ILE A 165 7.27 -11.45 -9.41
C ILE A 165 8.67 -11.75 -8.85
N HIS A 166 9.27 -10.77 -8.19
CA HIS A 166 10.60 -10.86 -7.62
C HIS A 166 10.52 -10.81 -6.09
N ARG A 167 11.41 -11.58 -5.43
CA ARG A 167 11.58 -11.66 -3.97
C ARG A 167 10.37 -12.18 -3.18
N LEU A 168 9.42 -12.82 -3.86
CA LEU A 168 8.33 -13.61 -3.28
C LEU A 168 8.29 -15.00 -3.93
N PRO A 169 9.04 -15.98 -3.42
CA PRO A 169 9.16 -17.30 -4.07
C PRO A 169 7.83 -18.06 -4.18
N LEU A 170 6.88 -17.81 -3.26
CA LEU A 170 5.59 -18.47 -3.22
C LEU A 170 4.47 -17.66 -3.92
N ALA A 171 4.80 -16.58 -4.62
CA ALA A 171 3.82 -15.78 -5.38
C ALA A 171 3.21 -16.51 -6.61
N GLY A 172 3.77 -17.67 -6.98
CA GLY A 172 3.26 -18.50 -8.08
C GLY A 172 2.01 -19.33 -7.72
N TYR A 173 1.74 -19.52 -6.44
CA TYR A 173 0.61 -20.35 -5.99
C TYR A 173 -0.74 -19.66 -6.20
N LYS A 174 -1.81 -20.47 -6.22
CA LYS A 174 -3.17 -19.98 -6.40
C LYS A 174 -3.67 -19.37 -5.08
N PRO A 175 -4.09 -18.10 -5.06
CA PRO A 175 -4.64 -17.49 -3.84
C PRO A 175 -6.01 -18.09 -3.51
N SER A 176 -6.29 -18.25 -2.21
CA SER A 176 -7.62 -18.62 -1.69
C SER A 176 -8.52 -17.40 -1.54
N LEU A 177 -9.80 -17.58 -1.22
CA LEU A 177 -10.68 -16.48 -0.79
C LEU A 177 -10.67 -16.26 0.73
N GLN A 178 -10.04 -17.17 1.47
CA GLN A 178 -9.94 -17.09 2.92
C GLN A 178 -8.85 -16.11 3.34
N ILE A 179 -8.94 -15.64 4.58
CA ILE A 179 -7.88 -14.84 5.20
C ILE A 179 -6.60 -15.70 5.25
N PRO A 180 -5.43 -15.16 4.86
CA PRO A 180 -4.19 -15.90 4.89
C PRO A 180 -3.76 -16.29 6.31
N GLU A 181 -3.55 -17.59 6.53
CA GLU A 181 -3.06 -18.13 7.82
C GLU A 181 -1.63 -18.67 7.73
N LYS A 182 -1.08 -18.74 6.50
CA LYS A 182 0.24 -19.31 6.22
C LYS A 182 0.96 -18.47 5.19
N GLU A 183 2.28 -18.57 5.22
CA GLU A 183 3.18 -17.80 4.35
C GLU A 183 2.94 -18.07 2.86
N ILE A 184 2.59 -19.31 2.50
CA ILE A 184 2.24 -19.66 1.11
C ILE A 184 1.01 -18.90 0.62
N ASP A 185 -0.02 -18.78 1.46
CA ASP A 185 -1.25 -18.08 1.14
C ASP A 185 -1.00 -16.57 1.08
N ALA A 186 -0.24 -16.03 2.04
CA ALA A 186 0.12 -14.63 2.09
C ALA A 186 0.88 -14.20 0.82
N GLN A 187 1.95 -14.91 0.46
CA GLN A 187 2.70 -14.59 -0.76
C GLN A 187 1.89 -14.81 -2.05
N ALA A 188 1.02 -15.81 -2.10
CA ALA A 188 0.12 -16.02 -3.24
C ALA A 188 -0.84 -14.83 -3.43
N GLN A 189 -1.42 -14.32 -2.33
CA GLN A 189 -2.26 -13.11 -2.35
C GLN A 189 -1.46 -11.88 -2.81
N ILE A 190 -0.26 -11.65 -2.24
CA ILE A 190 0.60 -10.53 -2.63
C ILE A 190 0.98 -10.63 -4.11
N GLY A 191 1.31 -11.84 -4.58
CA GLY A 191 1.60 -12.11 -5.99
C GLY A 191 0.41 -11.78 -6.91
N GLN A 192 -0.80 -12.17 -6.53
CA GLN A 192 -2.02 -11.85 -7.26
C GLN A 192 -2.29 -10.35 -7.28
N PHE A 193 -2.10 -9.67 -6.14
CA PHE A 193 -2.19 -8.22 -6.04
C PHE A 193 -1.25 -7.54 -7.06
N LEU A 194 0.02 -7.91 -7.07
CA LEU A 194 1.03 -7.29 -7.94
C LEU A 194 0.66 -7.50 -9.42
N ARG A 195 0.24 -8.71 -9.81
CA ARG A 195 -0.18 -9.02 -11.19
C ARG A 195 -1.41 -8.22 -11.61
N THR A 196 -2.43 -8.17 -10.75
CA THR A 196 -3.69 -7.47 -11.07
C THR A 196 -3.47 -5.96 -11.16
N THR A 197 -2.71 -5.38 -10.24
CA THR A 197 -2.36 -3.95 -10.24
C THR A 197 -1.56 -3.57 -11.48
N ARG A 198 -0.56 -4.38 -11.85
CA ARG A 198 0.22 -4.17 -13.08
C ARG A 198 -0.62 -4.31 -14.35
N ARG A 199 -1.57 -5.26 -14.38
CA ARG A 199 -2.54 -5.42 -15.48
C ARG A 199 -3.44 -4.19 -15.63
N LEU A 200 -3.99 -3.68 -14.53
CA LEU A 200 -4.80 -2.46 -14.54
C LEU A 200 -4.00 -1.28 -15.08
N ARG A 201 -2.75 -1.11 -14.62
CA ARG A 201 -1.86 -0.06 -15.12
C ARG A 201 -1.59 -0.18 -16.62
N ALA A 202 -1.33 -1.39 -17.12
CA ALA A 202 -1.16 -1.65 -18.56
C ALA A 202 -2.41 -1.24 -19.36
N GLN A 203 -3.60 -1.59 -18.86
CA GLN A 203 -4.87 -1.25 -19.49
C GLN A 203 -5.14 0.26 -19.47
N THR A 204 -4.83 0.95 -18.38
CA THR A 204 -4.92 2.41 -18.29
C THR A 204 -4.02 3.09 -19.32
N ILE A 205 -2.76 2.66 -19.43
CA ILE A 205 -1.83 3.19 -20.44
C ILE A 205 -2.37 2.94 -21.85
N ARG A 206 -2.89 1.73 -22.12
CA ARG A 206 -3.52 1.43 -23.41
C ARG A 206 -4.66 2.39 -23.72
N ASN A 207 -5.57 2.62 -22.77
CA ASN A 207 -6.70 3.52 -22.97
C ASN A 207 -6.24 4.96 -23.24
N GLN A 208 -5.24 5.45 -22.50
CA GLN A 208 -4.65 6.77 -22.72
C GLN A 208 -4.05 6.91 -24.13
N VAL A 209 -3.29 5.89 -24.58
CA VAL A 209 -2.68 5.88 -25.93
C VAL A 209 -3.75 5.80 -27.02
N GLN A 210 -4.77 4.96 -26.86
CA GLN A 210 -5.82 4.80 -27.87
C GLN A 210 -6.78 5.98 -27.95
N ASN A 211 -7.01 6.70 -26.85
CA ASN A 211 -7.86 7.89 -26.82
C ASN A 211 -7.19 9.13 -27.43
N ASN A 212 -5.86 9.12 -27.58
CA ASN A 212 -5.12 10.21 -28.20
C ASN A 212 -4.86 9.91 -29.69
N ASN A 213 -5.48 10.69 -30.58
CA ASN A 213 -5.36 10.52 -32.03
C ASN A 213 -3.93 10.49 -32.58
N GLN A 214 -2.99 11.19 -31.92
CA GLN A 214 -1.59 11.28 -32.35
C GLN A 214 -0.76 10.04 -31.95
N THR A 215 -1.13 9.38 -30.84
CA THR A 215 -0.36 8.23 -30.30
C THR A 215 -1.07 6.90 -30.51
N ALA A 216 -2.34 6.91 -30.93
CA ALA A 216 -3.12 5.71 -31.16
C ALA A 216 -2.46 4.81 -32.22
N LEU A 217 -2.19 3.56 -31.84
CA LEU A 217 -1.75 2.52 -32.75
C LEU A 217 -2.87 2.19 -33.75
N ARG A 218 -2.53 2.20 -35.03
CA ARG A 218 -3.47 2.03 -36.16
C ARG A 218 -3.08 0.85 -37.03
N SER A 219 -4.07 0.25 -37.67
CA SER A 219 -3.86 -0.80 -38.66
C SER A 219 -3.14 -0.23 -39.89
N PRO A 220 -2.02 -0.83 -40.32
CA PRO A 220 -1.33 -0.41 -41.55
C PRO A 220 -2.21 -0.55 -42.81
N LYS A 221 -3.18 -1.47 -42.78
CA LYS A 221 -4.05 -1.77 -43.92
C LYS A 221 -5.27 -0.84 -44.00
N THR A 222 -5.82 -0.42 -42.87
CA THR A 222 -7.11 0.30 -42.83
C THR A 222 -7.02 1.70 -42.24
N GLY A 223 -5.89 2.09 -41.62
CA GLY A 223 -5.72 3.37 -40.92
C GLY A 223 -6.57 3.53 -39.66
N LYS A 224 -7.43 2.56 -39.33
CA LYS A 224 -8.30 2.57 -38.14
C LYS A 224 -7.52 2.21 -36.89
N VAL A 225 -7.97 2.71 -35.75
CA VAL A 225 -7.41 2.42 -34.42
C VAL A 225 -7.55 0.93 -34.11
N LEU A 226 -6.52 0.34 -33.48
CA LEU A 226 -6.46 -1.10 -33.24
C LEU A 226 -7.30 -1.55 -32.03
N GLU A 227 -8.33 -2.37 -32.29
CA GLU A 227 -9.13 -2.98 -31.23
C GLU A 227 -8.43 -4.16 -30.53
N LYS A 228 -7.64 -4.95 -31.27
CA LYS A 228 -6.92 -6.12 -30.76
C LYS A 228 -5.41 -5.91 -30.80
N TRP A 229 -4.75 -6.23 -29.70
CA TRP A 229 -3.33 -5.98 -29.50
C TRP A 229 -2.57 -7.31 -29.37
N ASN A 230 -1.46 -7.44 -30.10
CA ASN A 230 -0.53 -8.55 -29.97
C ASN A 230 0.58 -8.19 -28.94
N ALA A 231 1.48 -9.12 -28.67
CA ALA A 231 2.59 -8.91 -27.72
C ALA A 231 3.50 -7.73 -28.10
N GLN A 232 3.70 -7.47 -29.40
CA GLN A 232 4.52 -6.34 -29.86
C GLN A 232 3.87 -4.99 -29.54
N HIS A 233 2.57 -4.83 -29.77
CA HIS A 233 1.83 -3.61 -29.43
C HIS A 233 1.88 -3.35 -27.92
N TRP A 234 1.72 -4.40 -27.11
CA TRP A 234 1.85 -4.28 -25.66
C TRP A 234 3.26 -3.87 -25.23
N SER A 235 4.29 -4.49 -25.81
CA SER A 235 5.69 -4.14 -25.52
C SER A 235 5.98 -2.66 -25.81
N GLN A 236 5.46 -2.12 -26.91
CA GLN A 236 5.66 -0.71 -27.32
C GLN A 236 5.18 0.31 -26.27
N ILE A 237 4.14 0.01 -25.51
CA ILE A 237 3.60 0.95 -24.51
C ILE A 237 3.97 0.59 -23.07
N THR A 238 4.27 -0.68 -22.78
CA THR A 238 4.45 -1.16 -21.40
C THR A 238 5.90 -1.19 -20.95
N TRP A 239 6.86 -1.02 -21.86
CA TRP A 239 8.29 -1.08 -21.52
C TRP A 239 8.73 -0.01 -20.50
N ARG A 240 8.07 1.16 -20.46
CA ARG A 240 8.34 2.23 -19.47
C ARG A 240 7.45 2.19 -18.22
N MET A 241 6.64 1.15 -18.04
CA MET A 241 5.70 1.08 -16.91
C MET A 241 6.42 1.07 -15.55
N GLY A 242 7.71 0.73 -15.53
CA GLY A 242 8.49 0.65 -14.31
C GLY A 242 8.13 -0.57 -13.47
N TYR A 243 8.39 -0.50 -12.18
CA TYR A 243 8.14 -1.56 -11.21
C TYR A 243 6.78 -1.36 -10.55
N THR A 244 6.12 -2.47 -10.23
CA THR A 244 4.90 -2.47 -9.40
C THR A 244 5.28 -3.01 -8.03
N THR A 245 4.98 -2.27 -6.97
CA THR A 245 5.40 -2.55 -5.58
C THR A 245 4.20 -2.43 -4.63
N LEU A 246 4.41 -2.66 -3.33
CA LEU A 246 3.41 -2.39 -2.30
C LEU A 246 2.85 -0.95 -2.37
N PHE A 247 3.67 0.03 -2.72
CA PHE A 247 3.24 1.43 -2.83
C PHE A 247 2.20 1.64 -3.95
N ASP A 248 2.19 0.80 -4.99
CA ASP A 248 1.13 0.83 -5.99
C ASP A 248 -0.21 0.33 -5.39
N LEU A 249 -0.21 -0.60 -4.42
CA LEU A 249 -1.44 -0.97 -3.69
C LEU A 249 -1.98 0.23 -2.92
N LEU A 250 -1.10 0.86 -2.14
CA LEU A 250 -1.47 2.00 -1.31
C LEU A 250 -2.02 3.14 -2.17
N SER A 251 -1.44 3.36 -3.36
CA SER A 251 -1.94 4.36 -4.30
C SER A 251 -3.38 4.09 -4.80
N ARG A 252 -3.85 2.84 -4.76
CA ARG A 252 -5.24 2.49 -5.09
C ARG A 252 -6.21 2.93 -3.99
N LEU A 253 -5.77 3.03 -2.74
CA LEU A 253 -6.58 3.57 -1.64
C LEU A 253 -6.97 5.03 -1.90
N ARG A 254 -6.05 5.83 -2.46
CA ARG A 254 -6.35 7.21 -2.89
C ARG A 254 -7.47 7.30 -3.94
N ILE A 255 -7.56 6.31 -4.81
CA ILE A 255 -8.55 6.28 -5.90
C ILE A 255 -9.89 5.72 -5.39
N SER A 256 -9.85 4.78 -4.45
CA SER A 256 -11.07 4.21 -3.89
C SER A 256 -11.97 5.26 -3.25
N SER A 257 -11.42 6.34 -2.65
CA SER A 257 -12.22 7.44 -2.09
C SER A 257 -13.05 8.23 -3.09
N SER A 258 -12.75 8.13 -4.40
CA SER A 258 -13.53 8.76 -5.47
C SER A 258 -14.34 7.76 -6.32
N HIS A 259 -14.33 6.47 -5.97
CA HIS A 259 -14.92 5.40 -6.77
C HIS A 259 -16.00 4.62 -5.99
N LYS A 260 -16.97 4.07 -6.76
CA LYS A 260 -17.99 3.07 -6.32
C LYS A 260 -17.40 1.78 -5.70
N GLU A 261 -16.09 1.71 -5.51
CA GLU A 261 -15.43 0.58 -4.86
C GLU A 261 -15.66 0.60 -3.35
N ILE A 262 -15.75 1.77 -2.71
CA ILE A 262 -16.02 1.85 -1.25
C ILE A 262 -17.42 1.35 -0.90
N ASP A 263 -18.42 1.62 -1.73
CA ASP A 263 -19.76 1.09 -1.52
C ASP A 263 -19.73 -0.45 -1.45
N ARG A 264 -18.90 -1.10 -2.28
CA ARG A 264 -18.70 -2.56 -2.25
C ARG A 264 -17.94 -3.05 -1.03
N PHE A 265 -17.09 -2.21 -0.43
CA PHE A 265 -16.38 -2.52 0.81
C PHE A 265 -17.30 -2.42 2.03
N VAL A 266 -18.21 -1.45 2.04
CA VAL A 266 -19.23 -1.30 3.09
C VAL A 266 -20.21 -2.47 3.08
N GLU A 267 -20.56 -2.97 1.90
CA GLU A 267 -21.43 -4.14 1.72
C GLU A 267 -20.71 -5.49 1.95
N ALA A 268 -19.39 -5.48 2.18
CA ALA A 268 -18.63 -6.70 2.40
C ALA A 268 -18.81 -7.22 3.83
N ASP A 269 -19.11 -8.52 3.94
CA ASP A 269 -19.17 -9.22 5.21
C ASP A 269 -17.74 -9.61 5.64
N ILE A 270 -17.03 -8.66 6.27
CA ILE A 270 -15.64 -8.79 6.70
C ILE A 270 -15.46 -8.35 8.15
N ASP A 271 -14.36 -8.78 8.76
CA ASP A 271 -13.89 -8.22 10.03
C ASP A 271 -13.22 -6.86 9.79
N PHE A 272 -14.00 -5.78 9.92
CA PHE A 272 -13.51 -4.41 9.76
C PHE A 272 -12.48 -4.04 10.82
N LYS A 273 -12.63 -4.54 12.05
CA LYS A 273 -11.70 -4.24 13.14
C LYS A 273 -10.32 -4.79 12.82
N LEU A 274 -10.25 -6.09 12.49
CA LEU A 274 -9.00 -6.73 12.08
C LEU A 274 -8.39 -6.06 10.85
N PHE A 275 -9.23 -5.61 9.90
CA PHE A 275 -8.75 -4.87 8.74
C PHE A 275 -8.06 -3.55 9.12
N HIS A 276 -8.68 -2.73 9.98
CA HIS A 276 -8.08 -1.47 10.42
C HIS A 276 -6.80 -1.70 11.24
N GLU A 277 -6.77 -2.73 12.09
CA GLU A 277 -5.56 -3.15 12.81
C GLU A 277 -4.42 -3.51 11.83
N CYS A 278 -4.70 -4.34 10.82
CA CYS A 278 -3.72 -4.69 9.80
C CYS A 278 -3.25 -3.48 8.99
N LEU A 279 -4.16 -2.57 8.64
CA LEU A 279 -3.82 -1.34 7.92
C LEU A 279 -2.90 -0.44 8.76
N LEU A 280 -3.19 -0.29 10.06
CA LEU A 280 -2.37 0.47 11.00
C LEU A 280 -0.98 -0.15 11.19
N ASP A 281 -0.88 -1.47 11.26
CA ASP A 281 0.40 -2.17 11.36
C ASP A 281 1.27 -1.93 10.12
N ILE A 282 0.67 -2.00 8.93
CA ILE A 282 1.36 -1.70 7.66
C ILE A 282 1.85 -0.25 7.63
N VAL A 283 1.00 0.70 8.02
CA VAL A 283 1.35 2.12 8.12
C VAL A 283 2.50 2.33 9.10
N ARG A 284 2.39 1.76 10.31
CA ARG A 284 3.42 1.84 11.35
C ARG A 284 4.76 1.32 10.84
N TYR A 285 4.76 0.17 10.18
CA TYR A 285 5.98 -0.47 9.66
C TYR A 285 6.64 0.37 8.57
N LEU A 286 5.87 0.84 7.59
CA LEU A 286 6.40 1.64 6.48
C LEU A 286 6.90 3.01 6.93
N ASN A 287 6.14 3.70 7.77
CA ASN A 287 6.56 4.98 8.34
C ASN A 287 7.80 4.81 9.23
N GLY A 288 7.89 3.71 9.99
CA GLY A 288 9.10 3.34 10.73
C GLY A 288 10.34 3.28 9.83
N ILE A 289 10.25 2.58 8.68
CA ILE A 289 11.35 2.51 7.71
C ILE A 289 11.73 3.90 7.19
N HIS A 290 10.76 4.69 6.75
CA HIS A 290 11.01 6.02 6.18
C HIS A 290 11.62 6.97 7.22
N GLU A 291 11.09 6.96 8.44
CA GLU A 291 11.58 7.74 9.55
C GLU A 291 12.99 7.33 9.96
N SER A 292 13.34 6.04 9.95
CA SER A 292 14.72 5.60 10.19
C SER A 292 15.70 6.15 9.15
N TYR A 293 15.31 6.22 7.87
CA TYR A 293 16.13 6.87 6.84
C TYR A 293 16.29 8.37 7.11
N VAL A 294 15.22 9.05 7.51
CA VAL A 294 15.26 10.47 7.84
C VAL A 294 16.12 10.73 9.07
N ALA A 295 15.94 9.96 10.14
CA ALA A 295 16.76 10.04 11.36
C ALA A 295 18.25 9.82 11.05
N LYS A 296 18.57 8.86 10.16
CA LYS A 296 19.94 8.66 9.69
C LYS A 296 20.50 9.86 8.92
N ALA A 297 19.68 10.47 8.08
CA ALA A 297 20.07 11.61 7.25
C ALA A 297 20.32 12.89 8.06
N ILE A 298 19.46 13.19 9.05
CA ILE A 298 19.54 14.42 9.84
C ILE A 298 20.33 14.26 11.14
N GLY A 299 20.55 13.02 11.58
CA GLY A 299 21.14 12.67 12.88
C GLY A 299 20.08 12.42 13.94
N LEU A 300 20.30 11.40 14.79
CA LEU A 300 19.35 10.96 15.81
C LEU A 300 18.99 12.08 16.79
N GLU A 301 19.96 12.88 17.23
CA GLU A 301 19.72 14.00 18.14
C GLU A 301 18.76 15.05 17.54
N LYS A 302 18.95 15.41 16.27
CA LYS A 302 18.04 16.35 15.59
C LYS A 302 16.66 15.74 15.39
N TYR A 303 16.60 14.44 15.10
CA TYR A 303 15.34 13.74 15.00
C TYR A 303 14.57 13.74 16.33
N GLN A 304 15.25 13.48 17.45
CA GLN A 304 14.67 13.59 18.79
C GLN A 304 14.14 15.00 19.06
N GLN A 305 14.91 16.05 18.71
CA GLN A 305 14.45 17.44 18.86
C GLN A 305 13.16 17.72 18.07
N LEU A 306 12.99 17.13 16.87
CA LEU A 306 11.74 17.25 16.12
C LEU A 306 10.57 16.57 16.84
N VAL A 307 10.82 15.41 17.45
CA VAL A 307 9.81 14.66 18.22
C VAL A 307 9.44 15.38 19.52
N ASP A 308 10.41 15.97 20.21
CA ASP A 308 10.17 16.74 21.45
C ASP A 308 9.39 18.03 21.18
N ALA A 309 9.60 18.64 20.01
CA ALA A 309 8.91 19.86 19.57
C ALA A 309 7.48 19.63 19.04
N LEU A 310 6.96 18.40 19.12
CA LEU A 310 5.64 18.08 18.60
C LEU A 310 4.52 18.81 19.35
N PRO A 311 3.39 19.10 18.68
CA PRO A 311 2.19 19.62 19.35
C PRO A 311 1.64 18.63 20.38
N ALA A 312 0.92 19.14 21.40
CA ALA A 312 0.44 18.36 22.55
C ALA A 312 -0.34 17.07 22.19
N HIS A 313 -1.11 17.06 21.10
CA HIS A 313 -1.87 15.88 20.67
C HIS A 313 -0.99 14.75 20.08
N LEU A 314 0.26 15.05 19.72
CA LEU A 314 1.27 14.10 19.24
C LEU A 314 2.39 13.86 20.28
N GLN A 315 2.46 14.63 21.35
CA GLN A 315 3.41 14.39 22.44
C GLN A 315 3.03 13.11 23.19
N ASN A 316 4.04 12.34 23.62
CA ASN A 316 3.87 11.06 24.31
C ASN A 316 2.96 10.07 23.54
N SER A 317 2.99 10.13 22.21
CA SER A 317 2.14 9.33 21.33
C SER A 317 2.92 8.19 20.68
N PHE A 318 2.30 7.55 19.67
CA PHE A 318 2.94 6.54 18.82
C PHE A 318 4.26 7.00 18.19
N VAL A 319 4.48 8.31 18.01
CA VAL A 319 5.73 8.85 17.45
C VAL A 319 6.89 8.63 18.43
N THR A 320 6.68 8.91 19.70
CA THR A 320 7.67 8.66 20.76
C THR A 320 7.96 7.18 20.91
N ALA A 321 6.91 6.33 20.91
CA ALA A 321 7.09 4.89 20.95
C ALA A 321 7.87 4.36 19.73
N ARG A 322 7.56 4.84 18.52
CA ARG A 322 8.32 4.48 17.30
C ARG A 322 9.78 4.89 17.38
N LEU A 323 10.07 6.07 17.93
CA LEU A 323 11.44 6.50 18.14
C LEU A 323 12.21 5.51 19.02
N GLN A 324 11.65 5.17 20.19
CA GLN A 324 12.27 4.29 21.18
C GLN A 324 12.36 2.83 20.72
N ASP A 325 11.28 2.30 20.15
CA ASP A 325 11.15 0.86 19.87
C ASP A 325 11.72 0.48 18.49
N THR A 326 11.75 1.42 17.54
CA THR A 326 12.10 1.13 16.14
C THR A 326 13.32 1.90 15.66
N ILE A 327 13.40 3.21 15.94
CA ILE A 327 14.42 4.07 15.32
C ILE A 327 15.73 4.05 16.12
N GLU A 328 15.71 4.33 17.42
CA GLU A 328 16.89 4.35 18.29
C GLU A 328 17.70 3.04 18.26
N PRO A 329 17.08 1.84 18.32
CA PRO A 329 17.83 0.58 18.36
C PRO A 329 18.71 0.37 17.13
N ILE A 330 18.31 0.90 15.97
CA ILE A 330 19.07 0.84 14.71
C ILE A 330 20.42 1.57 14.82
N PHE A 331 20.49 2.60 15.67
CA PHE A 331 21.72 3.40 15.87
C PHE A 331 22.52 2.95 17.12
N GLY A 332 21.91 2.15 18.00
CA GLY A 332 22.39 1.87 19.37
C GLY A 332 23.41 0.74 19.57
N SER A 333 23.82 0.00 18.53
CA SER A 333 24.82 -1.09 18.68
C SER A 333 26.28 -0.66 18.42
N SER A 334 26.51 0.59 17.99
CA SER A 334 27.83 1.04 17.52
C SER A 334 28.64 1.87 18.52
N ASN A 335 28.04 2.26 19.66
CA ASN A 335 28.67 3.19 20.62
C ASN A 335 28.98 2.60 22.00
N THR A 336 28.60 1.35 22.30
CA THR A 336 28.79 0.74 23.63
C THR A 336 30.04 -0.14 23.75
N TYR A 337 30.80 -0.38 22.67
CA TYR A 337 32.01 -1.22 22.69
C TYR A 337 33.33 -0.44 22.50
N ARG A 338 33.33 0.89 22.57
CA ARG A 338 34.56 1.71 22.54
C ARG A 338 34.67 2.58 23.78
N LEU A 339 34.78 1.96 24.97
CA LEU A 339 35.31 2.61 26.19
C LEU A 339 35.57 1.61 27.33
N SER A 340 36.08 0.42 27.02
CA SER A 340 36.58 -0.51 28.05
C SER A 340 37.82 -1.27 27.56
N SER A 341 38.86 -0.54 27.16
CA SER A 341 40.23 -1.07 27.08
C SER A 341 41.24 0.07 26.92
N ALA A 342 41.55 0.74 28.03
CA ALA A 342 42.86 1.33 28.31
C ALA A 342 42.83 1.91 29.74
N ALA A 343 43.12 1.05 30.72
CA ALA A 343 43.71 1.42 32.00
C ALA A 343 45.06 0.71 32.08
#